data_AF-A0A2D8VCJ9-F1
#
_entry.id   AF-A0A2D8VCJ9-F1
#
_cell.length_a   1.000
_cell.length_b   1.000
_cell.length_c   1.000
_cell.angle_alpha   90.00
_cell.angle_beta   90.00
_cell.angle_gamma   90.00
#
_symmetry.space_group_name_H-M   'P 1'
#
loop_
_entity.id
_entity.type
_entity.pdbx_description
1 polymer ?
#
loop_
_entity_poly.entity_id
_entity_poly.type
_entity_poly.pdbx_seq_one_letter_code
_entity_poly.pdbx_strand_id
1 'polypeptide(L)'
;MSENPEERPLVSKLGIFVDLGMSAVFFVFMFWVLMPHVPSQDQTSVYVVAGMTSFCMTGVFWIAAGMFRVTLVDYQRRQKGK
;
A
#
# COMPACT_ATOMS: atom_id res chain seq x y z
N MET A 1 0.21 35.72 0.40
CA MET A 1 1.53 36.26 0.00
C MET A 1 2.16 35.23 -0.91
N SER A 2 2.16 35.55 -2.21
CA SER A 2 2.98 35.02 -3.31
C SER A 2 3.07 33.51 -3.55
N GLU A 3 2.23 33.07 -4.49
CA GLU A 3 2.42 31.90 -5.35
C GLU A 3 3.86 31.86 -5.89
N ASN A 4 4.61 30.78 -5.63
CA ASN A 4 5.96 30.53 -6.13
C ASN A 4 6.02 29.16 -6.84
N PRO A 5 6.58 29.04 -8.06
CA PRO A 5 6.27 27.97 -9.01
C PRO A 5 7.16 26.70 -8.89
N GLU A 6 7.56 26.30 -7.69
CA GLU A 6 8.39 25.08 -7.46
C GLU A 6 7.73 24.10 -6.47
N GLU A 7 6.39 24.02 -6.50
CA GLU A 7 5.65 22.98 -5.78
C GLU A 7 5.86 21.62 -6.47
N ARG A 8 6.99 20.97 -6.19
CA ARG A 8 7.17 19.55 -6.55
C ARG A 8 5.94 18.79 -6.05
N PRO A 9 5.16 18.14 -6.93
CA PRO A 9 3.92 17.51 -6.51
C PRO A 9 4.24 16.51 -5.40
N LEU A 10 3.61 16.68 -4.24
CA LEU A 10 3.79 15.79 -3.08
C LEU A 10 3.45 14.33 -3.44
N VAL A 11 2.68 14.14 -4.52
CA VAL A 11 2.26 12.85 -5.02
C VAL A 11 2.71 12.72 -6.47
N SER A 12 3.83 12.02 -6.68
CA SER A 12 4.18 11.56 -8.03
C SER A 12 3.21 10.46 -8.45
N LYS A 13 2.62 10.56 -9.66
CA LYS A 13 1.71 9.53 -10.20
C LYS A 13 2.38 8.16 -10.31
N LEU A 14 3.69 8.15 -10.56
CA LEU A 14 4.53 6.94 -10.51
C LEU A 14 4.49 6.28 -9.13
N GLY A 15 4.34 7.09 -8.09
CA GLY A 15 4.34 6.60 -6.74
C GLY A 15 3.15 5.74 -6.38
N ILE A 16 1.97 6.27 -6.67
CA ILE A 16 0.71 5.56 -6.58
C ILE A 16 0.73 4.24 -7.37
N PHE A 17 1.36 4.24 -8.55
CA PHE A 17 1.43 3.04 -9.38
C PHE A 17 2.34 1.96 -8.77
N VAL A 18 3.46 2.37 -8.15
CA VAL A 18 4.35 1.46 -7.41
C VAL A 18 3.65 0.91 -6.18
N ASP A 19 2.96 1.76 -5.41
CA ASP A 19 2.19 1.33 -4.25
C ASP A 19 1.05 0.37 -4.66
N LEU A 20 0.45 0.57 -5.85
CA LEU A 20 -0.54 -0.35 -6.44
C LEU A 20 0.01 -1.69 -6.84
N GLY A 21 1.17 -1.71 -7.50
CA GLY A 21 1.85 -2.96 -7.82
C GLY A 21 2.25 -3.73 -6.56
N MET A 22 2.82 -3.03 -5.58
CA MET A 22 3.34 -3.66 -4.36
C MET A 22 2.23 -4.21 -3.47
N SER A 23 1.11 -3.50 -3.36
CA SER A 23 -0.08 -3.97 -2.65
C SER A 23 -0.76 -5.16 -3.37
N ALA A 24 -0.83 -5.16 -4.70
CA ALA A 24 -1.34 -6.32 -5.44
C ALA A 24 -0.49 -7.59 -5.25
N VAL A 25 0.85 -7.44 -5.23
CA VAL A 25 1.77 -8.56 -4.92
C VAL A 25 1.55 -9.04 -3.48
N PHE A 26 1.41 -8.11 -2.52
CA PHE A 26 1.15 -8.44 -1.12
C PHE A 26 -0.18 -9.20 -0.94
N PHE A 27 -1.22 -8.84 -1.69
CA PHE A 27 -2.51 -9.53 -1.70
C PHE A 27 -2.36 -11.01 -2.09
N VAL A 28 -1.70 -11.27 -3.23
CA VAL A 28 -1.47 -12.66 -3.71
C VAL A 28 -0.63 -13.45 -2.70
N PHE A 29 0.42 -12.82 -2.14
CA PHE A 29 1.26 -13.45 -1.12
C PHE A 29 0.45 -13.83 0.13
N MET A 30 -0.34 -12.92 0.68
CA MET A 30 -1.16 -13.18 1.86
C MET A 30 -2.23 -14.24 1.60
N PHE A 31 -2.83 -14.24 0.40
CA PHE A 31 -3.79 -15.27 0.02
C PHE A 31 -3.16 -16.67 -0.04
N TRP A 32 -1.92 -16.76 -0.55
CA TRP A 32 -1.18 -18.02 -0.61
C TRP A 32 -0.80 -18.56 0.76
N VAL A 33 -0.46 -17.67 1.71
CA VAL A 33 -0.18 -18.03 3.11
C VAL A 33 -1.45 -18.44 3.86
N LEU A 34 -2.60 -17.82 3.57
CA LEU A 34 -3.86 -18.13 4.26
C LEU A 34 -4.51 -19.44 3.81
N MET A 35 -4.41 -19.81 2.53
CA MET A 35 -5.00 -21.04 1.99
C MET A 35 -4.71 -22.31 2.84
N PRO A 36 -3.46 -22.61 3.23
CA PRO A 36 -3.17 -23.78 4.05
C PRO A 36 -3.59 -23.63 5.52
N HIS A 37 -3.83 -22.41 6.00
CA HIS A 37 -4.17 -22.14 7.41
C HIS A 37 -5.68 -22.19 7.69
N VAL A 38 -6.53 -22.26 6.67
CA VAL A 38 -8.00 -22.36 6.84
C VAL A 38 -8.42 -23.82 6.84
N PRO A 39 -8.76 -24.42 8.01
CA PRO A 39 -9.28 -25.77 8.08
C PRO A 39 -10.77 -25.79 7.66
N SER A 40 -11.06 -25.81 6.36
CA SER A 40 -12.43 -26.02 5.88
C SER A 40 -12.49 -26.98 4.70
N GLN A 41 -13.50 -27.86 4.71
CA GLN A 41 -13.74 -28.91 3.70
C GLN A 41 -14.28 -28.34 2.38
N ASP A 42 -14.87 -27.14 2.40
CA ASP A 42 -15.43 -26.45 1.22
C ASP A 42 -14.47 -25.39 0.65
N GLN A 43 -13.98 -25.63 -0.57
CA GLN A 43 -13.05 -24.76 -1.31
C GLN A 43 -13.58 -23.33 -1.51
N THR A 44 -14.89 -23.15 -1.69
CA THR A 44 -15.51 -21.83 -1.92
C THR A 44 -15.42 -20.92 -0.69
N SER A 45 -15.62 -21.48 0.51
CA SER A 45 -15.53 -20.76 1.78
C SER A 45 -14.10 -20.32 2.08
N VAL A 46 -13.10 -21.15 1.76
CA VAL A 46 -11.67 -20.79 1.88
C VAL A 46 -11.37 -19.54 1.05
N TYR A 47 -11.76 -19.55 -0.22
CA TYR A 47 -11.45 -18.44 -1.13
C TYR A 47 -12.16 -17.13 -0.75
N VAL A 48 -13.41 -17.20 -0.29
CA VAL A 48 -14.15 -16.01 0.15
C VAL A 48 -13.53 -15.43 1.43
N VAL A 49 -13.24 -16.26 2.43
CA VAL A 49 -12.66 -15.80 3.71
C VAL A 49 -11.23 -15.30 3.51
N ALA A 50 -10.40 -16.04 2.77
CA ALA A 50 -9.04 -15.63 2.44
C ALA A 50 -9.03 -14.35 1.59
N GLY A 51 -9.98 -14.17 0.68
CA GLY A 51 -10.12 -12.97 -0.13
C GLY A 51 -10.47 -11.74 0.70
N MET A 52 -11.47 -11.84 1.59
CA MET A 52 -11.87 -10.72 2.45
C MET A 52 -10.76 -10.30 3.43
N THR A 53 -10.07 -11.28 4.03
CA THR A 53 -8.98 -11.01 4.98
C THR A 53 -7.76 -10.42 4.29
N SER A 54 -7.32 -10.99 3.16
CA SER A 54 -6.20 -10.44 2.39
C SER A 54 -6.50 -9.05 1.82
N PHE A 55 -7.74 -8.77 1.42
CA PHE A 55 -8.15 -7.44 0.93
C PHE A 55 -8.01 -6.37 2.03
N CYS A 56 -8.43 -6.67 3.25
CA CYS A 56 -8.29 -5.76 4.40
C CYS A 56 -6.81 -5.47 4.70
N MET A 57 -5.98 -6.51 4.79
CA MET A 57 -4.54 -6.36 5.06
C MET A 57 -3.84 -5.55 3.96
N THR A 58 -4.24 -5.77 2.70
CA THR A 58 -3.71 -5.03 1.55
C THR A 58 -4.12 -3.55 1.58
N GLY A 59 -5.35 -3.25 1.99
CA GLY A 59 -5.82 -1.87 2.16
C GLY A 59 -5.06 -1.09 3.24
N VAL A 60 -4.74 -1.73 4.37
CA VAL A 60 -3.91 -1.12 5.41
C VAL A 60 -2.49 -0.87 4.91
N PHE A 61 -1.90 -1.85 4.21
CA PHE A 61 -0.57 -1.72 3.60
C PHE A 61 -0.52 -0.54 2.61
N TRP A 62 -1.57 -0.36 1.80
CA TRP A 62 -1.68 0.77 0.88
C TRP A 62 -1.59 2.13 1.59
N ILE A 63 -2.40 2.31 2.64
CA ILE A 63 -2.44 3.57 3.39
C ILE A 63 -1.09 3.83 4.08
N ALA A 64 -0.48 2.78 4.64
CA ALA A 64 0.83 2.86 5.27
C ALA A 64 1.92 3.30 4.28
N ALA A 65 1.92 2.75 3.06
CA ALA A 65 2.87 3.12 2.03
C ALA A 65 2.70 4.58 1.57
N GLY A 66 1.45 5.06 1.50
CA GLY A 66 1.13 6.48 1.30
C GLY A 66 1.72 7.38 2.38
N MET A 67 1.58 7.01 3.66
CA MET A 67 2.14 7.77 4.79
C MET A 67 3.67 7.75 4.82
N PHE A 68 4.27 6.63 4.45
CA PHE A 68 5.74 6.51 4.35
C PHE A 68 6.31 7.47 3.30
N ARG A 69 5.66 7.59 2.12
CA ARG A 69 6.04 8.58 1.10
C ARG A 69 5.94 10.02 1.60
N VAL A 70 4.84 10.38 2.26
CA VAL A 70 4.65 11.74 2.79
C VAL A 70 5.75 12.08 3.79
N THR A 71 6.07 11.13 4.69
CA THR A 71 7.13 11.29 5.68
C THR A 71 8.52 11.41 5.03
N LEU A 72 8.81 10.60 4.00
CA LEU A 72 10.06 10.70 3.24
C LEU A 72 10.21 12.05 2.52
N VAL A 73 9.14 12.54 1.91
CA VAL A 73 9.14 13.85 1.24
C VAL A 73 9.37 14.96 2.26
N ASP A 74 8.71 14.91 3.42
CA ASP A 74 8.93 15.87 4.50
C ASP A 74 10.37 15.83 5.03
N TYR A 75 10.92 14.62 5.23
CA TYR A 75 12.31 14.43 5.63
C TYR A 75 13.31 15.04 4.63
N GLN A 76 13.14 14.77 3.34
CA GLN A 76 14.00 15.31 2.28
C GLN A 76 13.92 16.84 2.18
N ARG A 77 12.74 17.43 2.37
CA ARG A 77 12.55 18.89 2.42
C ARG A 77 13.29 19.51 3.61
N ARG A 78 13.20 18.90 4.79
CA ARG A 78 13.93 19.35 5.99
C ARG A 78 15.44 19.23 5.84
N GLN A 79 15.93 18.19 5.14
CA GLN A 79 17.37 18.01 4.93
C GLN A 79 17.97 19.05 3.97
N LYS A 80 17.24 19.47 2.94
CA LYS A 80 17.68 20.51 1.99
C LYS A 80 17.65 21.93 2.56
N GLY A 81 16.93 22.15 3.66
CA GLY A 81 16.87 23.44 4.36
C GLY A 81 17.97 23.65 5.40
N LYS A 82 18.93 22.73 5.50
CA LYS A 82 20.18 22.87 6.25
C LYS A 82 21.34 23.06 5.27
#